data_AF-A0A630V7U2-F1
#
_entry.id   AF-A0A630V7U2-F1
#
_cell.length_a   1.000
_cell.length_b   1.000
_cell.length_c   1.000
_cell.angle_alpha   90.00
_cell.angle_beta   90.00
_cell.angle_gamma   90.00
#
_symmetry.space_group_name_H-M   'P 1'
#
loop_
_entity.id
_entity.type
_entity.pdbx_description
1 polymer ?
#
loop_
_entity_poly.entity_id
_entity_poly.type
_entity_poly.pdbx_seq_one_letter_code
_entity_poly.pdbx_strand_id
1 'polypeptide(L)'
;DIRKVVDGLDDKKAFAQMSDDILTLSTQLPMAAEGIAEIVAAGGQAGIARGDLMQFANDAVKMGVAFDTTAEESGQMMAQWRTAFKLTQEDVVVLADKINYLGNT
;
A
#
# COMPACT_ATOMS: atom_id res chain seq x y z
N ASP A 1 0.33 -1.96 -14.52
CA ASP A 1 0.36 -0.60 -15.11
C ASP A 1 -0.55 0.29 -14.28
N ILE A 2 0.03 1.07 -13.36
CA ILE A 2 -0.67 1.82 -12.31
C ILE A 2 -1.76 2.73 -12.90
N ARG A 3 -1.53 3.24 -14.12
CA ARG A 3 -2.50 4.03 -14.87
C ARG A 3 -3.83 3.33 -15.13
N LYS A 4 -3.81 1.99 -15.27
CA LYS A 4 -5.00 1.21 -15.59
C LYS A 4 -5.85 0.84 -14.38
N VAL A 5 -5.28 0.97 -13.19
CA VAL A 5 -5.84 0.42 -11.95
C VAL A 5 -6.08 1.48 -10.89
N VAL A 6 -5.57 2.69 -11.10
CA VAL A 6 -5.82 3.84 -10.25
C VAL A 6 -6.62 4.88 -11.03
N ASP A 7 -7.83 5.15 -10.55
CA ASP A 7 -8.72 6.13 -11.16
C ASP A 7 -8.08 7.53 -11.23
N GLY A 8 -8.19 8.17 -12.40
CA GLY A 8 -7.72 9.54 -12.61
C GLY A 8 -6.21 9.68 -12.86
N LEU A 9 -5.51 8.59 -13.20
CA LEU A 9 -4.12 8.63 -13.68
C LEU A 9 -3.97 8.75 -15.22
N ASP A 10 -5.07 8.87 -15.96
CA ASP A 10 -5.05 9.26 -17.37
C ASP A 10 -4.55 10.70 -17.57
N ASP A 11 -4.67 11.53 -16.53
CA ASP A 11 -4.05 12.85 -16.48
C ASP A 11 -2.54 12.70 -16.28
N LYS A 12 -1.76 13.18 -17.26
CA LYS A 12 -0.29 13.17 -17.25
C LYS A 12 0.29 13.85 -16.00
N LYS A 13 -0.34 14.91 -15.50
CA LYS A 13 0.10 15.63 -14.31
C LYS A 13 -0.12 14.79 -13.05
N ALA A 14 -1.28 14.14 -12.94
CA ALA A 14 -1.57 13.25 -11.82
C ALA A 14 -0.63 12.03 -11.81
N PHE A 15 -0.33 11.47 -12.98
CA PHE A 15 0.63 10.37 -13.11
C PHE A 15 2.06 10.79 -12.73
N ALA A 16 2.50 11.97 -13.17
CA ALA A 16 3.80 12.51 -12.80
C ALA A 16 3.90 12.72 -11.28
N GLN A 17 2.88 13.32 -10.66
CA GLN A 17 2.84 13.52 -9.22
C GLN A 17 2.92 12.20 -8.46
N MET A 18 2.11 11.20 -8.85
CA MET A 18 2.16 9.86 -8.23
C MET A 18 3.54 9.22 -8.37
N SER A 19 4.20 9.40 -9.51
CA SER A 19 5.55 8.85 -9.74
C SER A 19 6.59 9.54 -8.85
N ASP A 20 6.49 10.85 -8.67
CA ASP A 20 7.35 11.62 -7.77
C ASP A 20 7.11 11.25 -6.29
N ASP A 21 5.85 11.02 -5.92
CA ASP A 21 5.47 10.58 -4.57
C ASP A 21 6.04 9.18 -4.27
N ILE A 22 5.92 8.24 -5.21
CA ILE A 22 6.52 6.89 -5.12
C ILE A 22 8.04 6.98 -4.97
N LEU A 23 8.69 7.82 -5.79
CA LEU A 23 10.14 8.02 -5.72
C LEU A 23 10.54 8.60 -4.37
N THR A 24 9.82 9.61 -3.88
CA THR A 24 10.06 10.20 -2.57
C THR A 24 9.91 9.15 -1.47
N LEU A 25 8.86 8.34 -1.51
CA LEU A 25 8.61 7.31 -0.51
C LEU A 25 9.72 6.24 -0.51
N SER A 26 10.29 5.91 -1.68
CA SER A 26 11.44 4.99 -1.79
C SER A 26 12.71 5.51 -1.11
N THR A 27 12.83 6.83 -0.90
CA THR A 27 13.94 7.41 -0.13
C THR A 27 13.73 7.33 1.39
N GLN A 28 12.49 7.11 1.82
CA GLN A 28 12.09 7.09 3.23
C GLN A 28 11.92 5.67 3.77
N LEU A 29 11.65 4.71 2.89
CA LEU A 29 11.41 3.31 3.22
C LEU A 29 12.55 2.43 2.71
N PRO A 30 12.81 1.27 3.35
CA PRO A 30 13.79 0.30 2.87
C PRO A 30 13.25 -0.51 1.68
N MET A 31 12.71 0.15 0.65
CA MET A 31 12.12 -0.46 -0.53
C MET A 31 12.36 0.39 -1.78
N ALA A 32 12.70 -0.26 -2.89
CA ALA A 32 12.87 0.40 -4.18
C ALA A 32 11.54 0.98 -4.69
N ALA A 33 11.64 2.06 -5.48
CA ALA A 33 10.49 2.72 -6.08
C ALA A 33 9.62 1.75 -6.89
N GLU A 34 10.22 0.78 -7.59
CA GLU A 34 9.50 -0.25 -8.35
C GLU A 34 8.55 -1.08 -7.48
N GLY A 35 9.04 -1.60 -6.34
CA GLY A 35 8.21 -2.37 -5.41
C GLY A 35 7.10 -1.54 -4.78
N ILE A 36 7.38 -0.27 -4.46
CA ILE A 36 6.33 0.65 -3.99
C ILE A 36 5.26 0.86 -5.07
N ALA A 37 5.68 1.00 -6.34
CA ALA A 37 4.79 1.18 -7.47
C ALA A 37 3.86 -0.03 -7.68
N GLU A 38 4.36 -1.24 -7.43
CA GLU A 38 3.57 -2.48 -7.46
C GLU A 38 2.52 -2.52 -6.35
N ILE A 39 2.88 -2.12 -5.13
CA ILE A 39 1.94 -2.02 -4.00
C ILE A 39 0.84 -0.98 -4.30
N VAL A 40 1.21 0.17 -4.83
CA VAL A 40 0.27 1.22 -5.24
C VAL A 40 -0.68 0.69 -6.33
N ALA A 41 -0.17 -0.10 -7.27
CA ALA A 41 -0.99 -0.76 -8.28
C ALA A 41 -1.99 -1.73 -7.63
N ALA A 42 -1.53 -2.56 -6.70
CA ALA A 42 -2.37 -3.52 -5.98
C ALA A 42 -3.46 -2.81 -5.15
N GLY A 43 -3.12 -1.71 -4.49
CA GLY A 43 -4.08 -0.86 -3.78
C GLY A 43 -5.13 -0.26 -4.71
N GLY A 44 -4.72 0.23 -5.89
CA GLY A 44 -5.64 0.70 -6.92
C GLY A 44 -6.60 -0.39 -7.38
N GLN A 45 -6.08 -1.58 -7.69
CA GLN A 45 -6.89 -2.75 -8.07
C GLN A 45 -7.89 -3.15 -6.98
N ALA A 46 -7.52 -2.96 -5.71
CA ALA A 46 -8.37 -3.21 -4.56
C ALA A 46 -9.43 -2.11 -4.32
N GLY A 47 -9.48 -1.08 -5.17
CA GLY A 47 -10.43 0.02 -5.05
C GLY A 47 -10.06 1.06 -3.99
N ILE A 48 -8.80 1.11 -3.56
CA ILE A 48 -8.32 2.14 -2.64
C ILE A 48 -8.30 3.48 -3.37
N ALA A 49 -8.85 4.50 -2.74
CA ALA A 49 -8.91 5.84 -3.31
C ALA A 49 -7.50 6.36 -3.58
N ARG A 50 -7.32 7.05 -4.72
CA ARG A 50 -6.01 7.59 -5.15
C ARG A 50 -5.28 8.38 -4.05
N GLY A 51 -6.01 9.17 -3.26
CA GLY A 51 -5.45 9.98 -2.17
C GLY A 51 -4.87 9.15 -1.02
N ASP A 52 -5.29 7.90 -0.88
CA ASP A 52 -4.89 7.01 0.22
C ASP A 52 -3.77 6.04 -0.20
N LEU A 53 -3.41 5.98 -1.49
CA LEU A 53 -2.49 4.98 -2.01
C LEU A 53 -1.06 5.11 -1.46
N MET A 54 -0.60 6.33 -1.20
CA MET A 54 0.74 6.54 -0.59
C MET A 54 0.79 6.05 0.84
N GLN A 55 -0.27 6.32 1.61
CA GLN A 55 -0.39 5.82 2.98
C GLN A 55 -0.48 4.30 2.98
N PHE A 56 -1.30 3.73 2.10
CA PHE A 56 -1.41 2.29 1.93
C PHE A 56 -0.07 1.63 1.60
N ALA A 57 0.70 2.20 0.67
CA ALA A 57 2.01 1.67 0.32
C ALA A 57 3.00 1.75 1.48
N ASN A 58 3.02 2.86 2.22
CA ASN A 58 3.82 3.01 3.43
C ASN A 58 3.46 1.96 4.48
N ASP A 59 2.17 1.73 4.71
CA ASP A 59 1.70 0.76 5.70
C ASP A 59 2.04 -0.67 5.27
N ALA A 60 1.95 -0.98 3.97
CA ALA A 60 2.31 -2.29 3.42
C ALA A 60 3.77 -2.63 3.63
N VAL A 61 4.66 -1.65 3.44
CA VAL A 61 6.11 -1.85 3.66
C VAL A 61 6.40 -2.06 5.13
N LYS A 62 5.81 -1.26 6.02
CA LYS A 62 5.95 -1.46 7.47
C LYS A 62 5.42 -2.82 7.92
N MET A 63 4.30 -3.23 7.34
CA MET A 63 3.67 -4.52 7.60
C MET A 63 4.55 -5.68 7.10
N GLY A 64 5.17 -5.55 5.94
CA GLY A 64 6.13 -6.53 5.42
C GLY A 64 7.28 -6.76 6.38
N VAL A 65 7.85 -5.68 6.93
CA VAL A 65 8.90 -5.75 7.96
C VAL A 65 8.38 -6.38 9.26
N ALA A 66 7.16 -6.04 9.69
CA ALA A 66 6.59 -6.55 10.94
C ALA A 66 6.26 -8.04 10.91
N PHE A 67 5.79 -8.55 9.76
CA PHE A 67 5.39 -9.96 9.60
C PHE A 67 6.44 -10.84 8.94
N ASP A 68 7.63 -10.32 8.66
CA ASP A 68 8.67 -11.01 7.87
C ASP A 68 8.11 -11.54 6.53
N THR A 69 7.34 -10.69 5.86
CA THR A 69 6.75 -10.95 4.54
C THR A 69 7.17 -9.90 3.53
N THR A 70 6.94 -10.15 2.25
CA THR A 70 7.15 -9.11 1.24
C THR A 70 6.09 -8.02 1.38
N ALA A 71 6.43 -6.80 1.00
CA ALA A 71 5.44 -5.71 1.03
C ALA A 71 4.33 -5.89 -0.01
N GLU A 72 4.59 -6.64 -1.10
CA GLU A 72 3.57 -7.06 -2.05
C GLU A 72 2.53 -7.96 -1.36
N GLU A 73 2.99 -9.04 -0.70
CA GLU A 73 2.11 -9.94 0.06
C GLU A 73 1.35 -9.19 1.15
N SER A 74 2.03 -8.30 1.88
CA SER A 74 1.41 -7.45 2.88
C SER A 74 0.34 -6.53 2.28
N GLY A 75 0.64 -5.88 1.16
CA GLY A 75 -0.33 -5.05 0.42
C GLY A 75 -1.54 -5.85 -0.01
N GLN A 76 -1.35 -7.04 -0.57
CA GLN A 76 -2.43 -7.94 -0.96
C GLN A 76 -3.28 -8.37 0.24
N MET A 77 -2.67 -8.73 1.37
CA MET A 77 -3.38 -9.09 2.60
C MET A 77 -4.21 -7.91 3.12
N MET A 78 -3.63 -6.71 3.20
CA MET A 78 -4.35 -5.51 3.63
C MET A 78 -5.54 -5.20 2.70
N ALA A 79 -5.34 -5.26 1.38
CA ALA A 79 -6.41 -5.08 0.39
C ALA A 79 -7.55 -6.08 0.57
N GLN A 80 -7.21 -7.36 0.80
CA GLN A 80 -8.19 -8.42 1.07
C GLN A 80 -8.94 -8.15 2.39
N TRP A 81 -8.25 -7.75 3.46
CA TRP A 81 -8.90 -7.44 4.74
C TRP A 81 -9.85 -6.23 4.63
N ARG A 82 -9.42 -5.15 3.96
CA ARG A 82 -10.29 -3.98 3.71
C ARG A 82 -11.56 -4.39 2.98
N THR A 83 -11.44 -5.22 1.95
CA THR A 83 -12.57 -5.65 1.12
C THR A 83 -13.48 -6.64 1.86
N ALA A 84 -12.91 -7.71 2.42
CA ALA A 84 -13.65 -8.81 3.02
C ALA A 84 -14.33 -8.40 4.33
N PHE A 85 -13.65 -7.61 5.15
CA PHE A 85 -14.14 -7.19 6.47
C PHE A 85 -14.73 -5.77 6.45
N LYS A 86 -14.78 -5.10 5.29
CA LYS A 86 -15.24 -3.72 5.12
C LYS A 86 -14.51 -2.73 6.05
N LEU A 87 -13.21 -2.95 6.22
CA LEU A 87 -12.35 -2.18 7.11
C LEU A 87 -11.83 -0.92 6.43
N THR A 88 -11.70 0.14 7.21
CA THR A 88 -10.96 1.34 6.78
C THR A 88 -9.45 1.08 6.80
N GLN A 89 -8.66 2.03 6.28
CA GLN A 89 -7.19 1.94 6.38
C GLN A 89 -6.73 1.87 7.84
N GLU A 90 -7.33 2.70 8.71
CA GLU A 90 -7.01 2.75 10.13
C GLU A 90 -7.31 1.41 10.82
N ASP A 91 -8.47 0.82 10.51
CA ASP A 91 -8.85 -0.48 11.06
C ASP A 91 -7.89 -1.61 10.65
N VAL A 92 -7.36 -1.57 9.42
CA VAL A 92 -6.38 -2.56 8.95
C VAL A 92 -5.03 -2.40 9.63
N VAL A 93 -4.58 -1.17 9.87
CA VAL A 93 -3.37 -0.90 10.65
C VAL A 93 -3.54 -1.41 12.09
N VAL A 94 -4.69 -1.15 12.72
CA VAL A 94 -4.99 -1.66 14.07
C VAL A 94 -5.03 -3.19 14.10
N LEU A 95 -5.56 -3.84 13.06
CA LEU A 95 -5.56 -5.30 12.95
C LEU A 95 -4.13 -5.84 12.82
N ALA A 96 -3.31 -5.23 11.97
CA ALA A 96 -1.90 -5.58 11.81
C ALA A 96 -1.13 -5.45 13.14
N ASP A 97 -1.30 -4.34 13.86
CA ASP A 97 -0.66 -4.15 15.18
C ASP A 97 -1.05 -5.26 16.17
N LYS A 98 -2.32 -5.67 16.18
CA LYS A 98 -2.81 -6.76 17.05
C LYS A 98 -2.22 -8.12 16.66
N ILE A 99 -2.14 -8.44 15.37
CA ILE A 99 -1.55 -9.71 14.92
C ILE A 99 -0.04 -9.72 15.25
N ASN A 100 0.66 -8.61 15.05
CA ASN A 100 2.09 -8.49 15.39
C ASN A 100 2.33 -8.61 16.91
N TYR A 101 1.45 -8.03 17.73
CA TYR A 101 1.51 -8.19 19.19
C TYR A 101 1.33 -9.66 19.62
N LEU A 102 0.38 -10.38 19.01
CA LEU A 102 0.14 -11.80 19.29
C LEU A 102 1.27 -12.71 18.81
N GLY A 103 1.96 -12.36 17.71
CA GLY A 103 3.08 -13.14 17.18
C GLY A 103 4.38 -12.99 17.98
N ASN A 104 4.51 -11.89 18.75
CA ASN A 104 5.66 -11.60 19.61
C ASN A 104 5.44 -11.97 21.09
N THR A 105 4.40 -12.75 21.39
CA THR A 105 4.17 -13.42 22.69
C THR A 105 4.26 -14.93 22.55
#